data_AF-A0A7S3UXR4-F1
#
_entry.id   AF-A0A7S3UXR4-F1
#
_cell.length_a   1.000
_cell.length_b   1.000
_cell.length_c   1.000
_cell.angle_alpha   90.00
_cell.angle_beta   90.00
_cell.angle_gamma   90.00
#
_symmetry.space_group_name_H-M   'P 1'
#
loop_
_entity.id
_entity.type
_entity.pdbx_description
1 polymer ?
#
loop_
_entity_poly.entity_id
_entity_poly.type
_entity_poly.pdbx_seq_one_letter_code
_entity_poly.pdbx_strand_id
1 'polypeptide(L)'
;RGPGALLAEAELEPLPDYFGSVEALVEQSGGKDTILRIYFVIPEAVRSEMGNVLVETEKRDLLMNVNRESPEDKLDDFLDKSIQLAGVIQSQFNINTGSGFRKLILKNMFVWQNLSYLMTLAINILMIMYANCDEDDESTGTGDGTSSSSSSEVSCTTQYEYDYMPENIYSITRMLGWIHLVTSAILIMNFIIGHVPAIITMGWKWRSMIEDKVITLKSPQDEQVFEFASKYLHRKLWSFYFLVVDFWVWYYGFFLTFSLMGVFRSPVWFAFHVVDITTRVRVLKDVFEALTANASQVVATLFLGIIFCYMFAVYAFGAWGWNTYEFGDGGGGITSLKEAFLQHIDYGLRGPPAWTVDVTTPHMYLFDFLYNMLIILIMVAIITGIIIDTFADKRSEKNDIEEDIKNVCFICSLNRDLFDRKRIPFNDHVNNDHNVWNYVYYRMYLEDKPSSELTAVEKQLKEKMHKQDIGFFPIKKALVLQREDDGEEDRTAEMVAEVQRDLQAVREDLGSQLEELFGLVRQIQNDGAAGGNRGEASGE
;
A
#
# COMPACT_ATOMS: atom_id res chain seq x y z
N ARG A 1 16.72 -33.45 50.28
CA ARG A 1 16.97 -32.97 48.91
C ARG A 1 15.82 -33.47 48.05
N GLY A 2 14.76 -32.66 47.96
CA GLY A 2 13.51 -33.03 47.28
C GLY A 2 13.61 -32.87 45.75
N PRO A 3 12.66 -33.42 44.99
CA PRO A 3 12.65 -33.44 43.53
C PRO A 3 12.19 -32.09 42.92
N GLY A 4 12.69 -30.96 43.45
CA GLY A 4 12.25 -29.60 43.10
C GLY A 4 13.34 -28.72 42.48
N ALA A 5 14.40 -29.27 41.90
CA ALA A 5 15.55 -28.49 41.41
C ALA A 5 16.17 -29.01 40.10
N LEU A 6 15.34 -29.46 39.15
CA LEU A 6 15.77 -29.87 37.80
C LEU A 6 14.85 -29.30 36.70
N LEU A 7 14.43 -28.04 36.84
CA LEU A 7 13.92 -27.23 35.72
C LEU A 7 14.67 -25.89 35.70
N ALA A 8 16.00 -25.97 35.81
CA ALA A 8 16.85 -24.87 35.36
C ALA A 8 16.75 -24.84 33.84
N GLU A 9 16.12 -23.79 33.32
CA GLU A 9 16.32 -23.18 32.00
C GLU A 9 17.01 -24.11 30.99
N ALA A 10 16.25 -25.03 30.41
CA ALA A 10 16.62 -25.53 29.10
C ALA A 10 16.45 -24.34 28.15
N GLU A 11 17.55 -23.67 27.80
CA GLU A 11 17.62 -22.84 26.61
C GLU A 11 17.09 -23.69 25.46
N LEU A 12 15.82 -23.48 25.09
CA LEU A 12 15.22 -24.12 23.92
C LEU A 12 16.12 -23.78 22.75
N GLU A 13 16.76 -24.80 22.16
CA GLU A 13 17.50 -24.63 20.92
C GLU A 13 16.61 -23.86 19.92
N PRO A 14 17.13 -22.83 19.24
CA PRO A 14 16.34 -22.09 18.28
C PRO A 14 15.75 -23.07 17.27
N LEU A 15 14.46 -22.92 17.00
CA LEU A 15 13.77 -23.77 16.02
C LEU A 15 14.57 -23.77 14.72
N PRO A 16 14.79 -24.94 14.10
CA PRO A 16 15.45 -24.99 12.81
C PRO A 16 14.74 -24.08 11.80
N ASP A 17 15.49 -23.45 10.88
CA ASP A 17 15.01 -22.43 9.92
C ASP A 17 13.81 -22.85 9.04
N TYR A 18 13.43 -24.13 9.04
CA TYR A 18 12.30 -24.67 8.30
C TYR A 18 11.02 -24.87 9.13
N PHE A 19 11.02 -24.53 10.42
CA PHE A 19 9.82 -24.52 11.26
C PHE A 19 9.27 -23.11 11.46
N GLY A 20 7.96 -22.99 11.37
CA GLY A 20 7.22 -21.79 11.75
C GLY A 20 6.34 -22.03 12.97
N SER A 21 5.90 -20.96 13.60
CA SER A 21 4.88 -21.02 14.64
C SER A 21 3.84 -19.92 14.48
N VAL A 22 2.59 -20.22 14.84
CA VAL A 22 1.46 -19.27 14.88
C VAL A 22 0.72 -19.41 16.20
N GLU A 23 0.16 -18.31 16.70
CA GLU A 23 -0.74 -18.31 17.85
C GLU A 23 -2.18 -18.13 17.36
N ALA A 24 -3.07 -19.04 17.70
CA ALA A 24 -4.46 -18.97 17.26
C ALA A 24 -5.43 -19.27 18.40
N LEU A 25 -6.59 -18.61 18.35
CA LEU A 25 -7.74 -18.91 19.19
C LEU A 25 -8.48 -20.12 18.62
N VAL A 26 -8.52 -21.17 19.41
CA VAL A 26 -9.13 -22.45 19.07
C VAL A 26 -10.22 -22.75 20.08
N GLU A 27 -11.39 -23.13 19.57
CA GLU A 27 -12.53 -23.51 20.40
C GLU A 27 -12.31 -24.92 20.94
N GLN A 28 -12.28 -25.08 22.26
CA GLN A 28 -12.23 -26.40 22.88
C GLN A 28 -13.64 -26.90 23.21
N SER A 29 -13.78 -28.20 23.55
CA SER A 29 -15.05 -28.90 23.83
C SER A 29 -15.95 -28.28 24.93
N GLY A 30 -15.52 -27.19 25.58
CA GLY A 30 -16.30 -26.41 26.56
C GLY A 30 -16.80 -25.05 26.06
N GLY A 31 -16.66 -24.73 24.77
CA GLY A 31 -17.13 -23.46 24.18
C GLY A 31 -16.33 -22.22 24.59
N LYS A 32 -15.17 -22.39 25.23
CA LYS A 32 -14.24 -21.31 25.54
C LYS A 32 -13.08 -21.34 24.55
N ASP A 33 -12.78 -20.19 23.99
CA ASP A 33 -11.61 -20.01 23.13
C ASP A 33 -10.34 -19.95 23.96
N THR A 34 -9.40 -20.84 23.64
CA THR A 34 -8.06 -20.86 24.23
C THR A 34 -7.04 -20.49 23.17
N ILE A 35 -6.04 -19.68 23.54
CA ILE A 35 -4.92 -19.39 22.66
C ILE A 35 -3.94 -20.55 22.69
N LEU A 36 -3.60 -21.08 21.52
CA LEU A 36 -2.65 -22.18 21.36
C LEU A 36 -1.54 -21.75 20.41
N ARG A 37 -0.31 -22.16 20.72
CA ARG A 37 0.82 -22.06 19.80
C ARG A 37 0.91 -23.33 18.97
N ILE A 38 0.84 -23.18 17.66
CA ILE A 38 0.86 -24.27 16.69
C ILE A 38 2.17 -24.18 15.92
N TYR A 39 2.89 -25.29 15.89
CA TYR A 39 4.12 -25.44 15.11
C TYR A 39 3.83 -26.16 13.80
N PHE A 40 4.47 -25.72 12.73
CA PHE A 40 4.30 -26.31 11.41
C PHE A 40 5.61 -26.27 10.62
N VAL A 41 5.73 -27.16 9.64
CA VAL A 41 6.85 -27.16 8.70
C VAL A 41 6.54 -26.16 7.59
N ILE A 42 7.45 -25.23 7.36
CA ILE A 42 7.28 -24.24 6.30
C ILE A 42 7.32 -24.95 4.93
N PRO A 43 6.30 -24.77 4.07
CA PRO A 43 6.23 -25.44 2.77
C PRO A 43 7.46 -25.22 1.91
N GLU A 44 7.82 -26.21 1.08
CA GLU A 44 8.99 -26.12 0.19
C GLU A 44 8.91 -24.92 -0.76
N ALA A 45 7.72 -24.65 -1.31
CA ALA A 45 7.49 -23.50 -2.19
C ALA A 45 7.83 -22.15 -1.53
N VAL A 46 7.60 -22.03 -0.22
CA VAL A 46 7.99 -20.84 0.54
C VAL A 46 9.50 -20.82 0.76
N ARG A 47 10.08 -21.94 1.22
CA ARG A 47 11.51 -22.03 1.55
C ARG A 47 12.42 -21.75 0.35
N SER A 48 12.06 -22.24 -0.84
CA SER A 48 12.84 -22.00 -2.06
C SER A 48 12.81 -20.56 -2.54
N GLU A 49 11.74 -19.82 -2.19
CA GLU A 49 11.53 -18.43 -2.60
C GLU A 49 11.80 -17.43 -1.46
N MET A 50 12.31 -17.88 -0.31
CA MET A 50 12.79 -17.00 0.75
C MET A 50 13.95 -16.14 0.23
N GLY A 51 13.82 -14.82 0.31
CA GLY A 51 14.80 -13.88 -0.23
C GLY A 51 14.67 -13.59 -1.72
N ASN A 52 13.65 -14.12 -2.40
CA ASN A 52 13.30 -13.66 -3.75
C ASN A 52 12.85 -12.19 -3.68
N VAL A 53 13.53 -11.31 -4.42
CA VAL A 53 13.30 -9.86 -4.43
C VAL A 53 11.83 -9.53 -4.70
N LEU A 54 11.15 -10.27 -5.58
CA LEU A 54 9.75 -10.04 -5.88
C LEU A 54 8.86 -10.38 -4.67
N VAL A 55 9.07 -11.53 -4.04
CA VAL A 55 8.30 -11.97 -2.86
C VAL A 55 8.50 -11.01 -1.70
N GLU A 56 9.72 -10.55 -1.45
CA GLU A 56 10.00 -9.56 -0.41
C GLU A 56 9.42 -8.18 -0.73
N THR A 57 9.34 -7.81 -2.01
CA THR A 57 8.66 -6.58 -2.44
C THR A 57 7.16 -6.66 -2.20
N GLU A 58 6.52 -7.77 -2.57
CA GLU A 58 5.08 -8.01 -2.35
C GLU A 58 4.73 -8.08 -0.86
N LYS A 59 5.56 -8.72 -0.04
CA LYS A 59 5.44 -8.69 1.42
C LYS A 59 5.45 -7.26 1.95
N ARG A 60 6.43 -6.46 1.53
CA ARG A 60 6.53 -5.06 1.95
C ARG A 60 5.31 -4.27 1.48
N ASP A 61 4.88 -4.44 0.23
CA ASP A 61 3.73 -3.74 -0.32
C ASP A 61 2.44 -4.09 0.43
N LEU A 62 2.23 -5.38 0.71
CA LEU A 62 1.12 -5.87 1.51
C LEU A 62 1.09 -5.16 2.86
N LEU A 63 2.19 -5.18 3.62
CA LEU A 63 2.25 -4.49 4.92
C LEU A 63 1.94 -3.00 4.80
N MET A 64 2.47 -2.31 3.80
CA MET A 64 2.25 -0.86 3.66
C MET A 64 0.81 -0.51 3.27
N ASN A 65 0.12 -1.38 2.52
CA ASN A 65 -1.17 -1.08 1.92
C ASN A 65 -2.37 -1.74 2.62
N VAL A 66 -2.20 -2.37 3.79
CA VAL A 66 -3.33 -2.93 4.57
C VAL A 66 -4.21 -1.80 5.14
N ASN A 67 -5.53 -1.99 5.18
CA ASN A 67 -6.46 -1.09 5.86
C ASN A 67 -6.16 -1.05 7.37
N ARG A 68 -5.85 0.13 7.93
CA ARG A 68 -5.50 0.30 9.35
C ARG A 68 -6.56 1.04 10.16
N GLU A 69 -7.80 1.15 9.66
CA GLU A 69 -8.92 1.80 10.36
C GLU A 69 -9.21 1.16 11.74
N SER A 70 -9.17 -0.17 11.83
CA SER A 70 -9.31 -0.92 13.08
C SER A 70 -8.39 -2.16 13.12
N PRO A 71 -8.11 -2.72 14.31
CA PRO A 71 -7.44 -4.03 14.44
C PRO A 71 -8.10 -5.14 13.61
N GLU A 72 -9.43 -5.15 13.58
CA GLU A 72 -10.24 -6.13 12.88
C GLU A 72 -10.12 -5.96 11.36
N ASP A 73 -10.29 -4.72 10.85
CA ASP A 73 -10.15 -4.41 9.41
C ASP A 73 -8.74 -4.71 8.91
N LYS A 74 -7.72 -4.49 9.75
CA LYS A 74 -6.31 -4.79 9.45
C LYS A 74 -6.09 -6.27 9.22
N LEU A 75 -6.68 -7.13 10.04
CA LEU A 75 -6.52 -8.58 9.92
C LEU A 75 -7.39 -9.17 8.80
N ASP A 76 -8.58 -8.61 8.58
CA ASP A 76 -9.47 -9.00 7.50
C ASP A 76 -8.84 -8.72 6.13
N ASP A 77 -8.39 -7.48 5.91
CA ASP A 77 -7.73 -7.06 4.67
C ASP A 77 -6.36 -7.77 4.49
N PHE A 78 -5.64 -8.04 5.57
CA PHE A 78 -4.45 -8.90 5.54
C PHE A 78 -4.78 -10.32 5.06
N LEU A 79 -5.84 -10.93 5.58
CA LEU A 79 -6.22 -12.30 5.23
C LEU A 79 -6.66 -12.41 3.77
N ASP A 80 -7.33 -11.39 3.23
CA ASP A 80 -7.66 -11.30 1.81
C ASP A 80 -6.40 -11.15 0.93
N LYS A 81 -5.56 -10.16 1.22
CA LYS A 81 -4.31 -9.91 0.48
C LYS A 81 -3.32 -11.06 0.59
N SER A 82 -3.35 -11.84 1.68
CA SER A 82 -2.50 -13.03 1.86
C SER A 82 -2.73 -14.10 0.78
N ILE A 83 -3.95 -14.17 0.21
CA ILE A 83 -4.28 -15.07 -0.91
C ILE A 83 -3.40 -14.74 -2.11
N GLN A 84 -3.28 -13.45 -2.40
CA GLN A 84 -2.54 -12.95 -3.55
C GLN A 84 -1.05 -13.24 -3.37
N LEU A 85 -0.50 -12.95 -2.19
CA LEU A 85 0.89 -13.26 -1.85
C LEU A 85 1.19 -14.76 -1.95
N ALA A 86 0.33 -15.63 -1.40
CA ALA A 86 0.48 -17.08 -1.52
C ALA A 86 0.47 -17.54 -3.00
N GLY A 87 -0.40 -16.95 -3.82
CA GLY A 87 -0.44 -17.17 -5.26
C GLY A 87 0.84 -16.74 -5.98
N VAL A 88 1.44 -15.60 -5.59
CA VAL A 88 2.73 -15.13 -6.11
C VAL A 88 3.84 -16.11 -5.76
N ILE A 89 3.94 -16.53 -4.50
CA ILE A 89 4.95 -17.50 -4.03
C ILE A 89 4.83 -18.81 -4.83
N GLN A 90 3.61 -19.34 -4.94
CA GLN A 90 3.38 -20.58 -5.68
C GLN A 90 3.69 -20.43 -7.17
N SER A 91 3.35 -19.28 -7.77
CA SER A 91 3.68 -18.98 -9.16
C SER A 91 5.19 -18.95 -9.39
N GLN A 92 5.95 -18.26 -8.54
CA GLN A 92 7.42 -18.20 -8.61
C GLN A 92 8.05 -19.59 -8.45
N PHE A 93 7.58 -20.37 -7.48
CA PHE A 93 8.02 -21.75 -7.31
C PHE A 93 7.79 -22.61 -8.56
N ASN A 94 6.59 -22.53 -9.15
CA ASN A 94 6.24 -23.26 -10.37
C ASN A 94 7.11 -22.83 -11.57
N ILE A 95 7.46 -21.54 -11.66
CA ILE A 95 8.36 -21.01 -12.70
C ILE A 95 9.79 -21.54 -12.51
N ASN A 96 10.27 -21.58 -11.26
CA ASN A 96 11.61 -22.03 -10.94
C ASN A 96 11.79 -23.55 -11.06
N THR A 97 10.76 -24.33 -10.78
CA THR A 97 10.75 -25.79 -10.90
C THR A 97 10.43 -26.29 -12.32
N GLY A 98 9.74 -25.50 -13.14
CA GLY A 98 9.43 -25.83 -14.53
C GLY A 98 10.65 -25.94 -15.45
N SER A 99 10.51 -26.61 -16.59
CA SER A 99 11.56 -26.77 -17.62
C SER A 99 11.21 -26.06 -18.94
N GLY A 100 12.23 -25.62 -19.68
CA GLY A 100 12.11 -25.15 -21.07
C GLY A 100 12.15 -23.63 -21.30
N PHE A 101 11.61 -23.21 -22.46
CA PHE A 101 11.61 -21.84 -22.98
C PHE A 101 10.89 -20.83 -22.06
N ARG A 102 9.83 -21.26 -21.38
CA ARG A 102 9.07 -20.45 -20.41
C ARG A 102 9.94 -20.00 -19.24
N LYS A 103 10.82 -20.87 -18.73
CA LYS A 103 11.76 -20.54 -17.64
C LYS A 103 12.81 -19.53 -18.09
N LEU A 104 13.32 -19.63 -19.31
CA LEU A 104 14.31 -18.69 -19.85
C LEU A 104 13.75 -17.26 -19.95
N ILE A 105 12.52 -17.11 -20.45
CA ILE A 105 11.87 -15.80 -20.62
C ILE A 105 11.44 -15.20 -19.28
N LEU A 106 10.85 -16.01 -18.40
CA LEU A 106 10.34 -15.54 -17.12
C LEU A 106 11.46 -15.21 -16.13
N LYS A 107 12.53 -16.02 -16.08
CA LYS A 107 13.64 -15.82 -15.15
C LYS A 107 14.48 -14.57 -15.47
N ASN A 108 14.65 -14.25 -16.74
CA ASN A 108 15.48 -13.13 -17.18
C ASN A 108 14.69 -11.83 -17.39
N MET A 109 13.51 -11.69 -16.77
CA MET A 109 12.65 -10.50 -16.93
C MET A 109 13.40 -9.18 -16.67
N PHE A 110 14.21 -9.13 -15.61
CA PHE A 110 15.02 -7.96 -15.29
C PHE A 110 16.00 -7.58 -16.41
N VAL A 111 16.59 -8.56 -17.10
CA VAL A 111 17.51 -8.33 -18.21
C VAL A 111 16.76 -7.69 -19.38
N TRP A 112 15.59 -8.23 -19.73
CA TRP A 112 14.76 -7.69 -20.82
C TRP A 112 14.26 -6.28 -20.51
N GLN A 113 13.84 -6.03 -19.28
CA GLN A 113 13.42 -4.70 -18.83
C GLN A 113 14.57 -3.70 -18.93
N ASN A 114 15.76 -4.03 -18.43
CA ASN A 114 16.90 -3.13 -18.48
C ASN A 114 17.44 -2.93 -19.90
N LEU A 115 17.40 -3.96 -20.73
CA LEU A 115 17.77 -3.83 -22.14
C LEU A 115 16.82 -2.90 -22.88
N SER A 116 15.50 -3.05 -22.69
CA SER A 116 14.51 -2.15 -23.28
C SER A 116 14.74 -0.71 -22.82
N TYR A 117 14.95 -0.50 -21.52
CA TYR A 117 15.20 0.82 -20.96
C TYR A 117 16.51 1.46 -21.47
N LEU A 118 17.56 0.67 -21.61
CA LEU A 118 18.82 1.13 -22.19
C LEU A 118 18.60 1.58 -23.65
N MET A 119 17.83 0.82 -24.44
CA MET A 119 17.48 1.23 -25.80
C MET A 119 16.64 2.51 -25.80
N THR A 120 15.67 2.67 -24.89
CA THR A 120 14.91 3.91 -24.72
C THR A 120 15.82 5.10 -24.48
N LEU A 121 16.75 5.01 -23.52
CA LEU A 121 17.69 6.08 -23.22
C LEU A 121 18.58 6.39 -24.42
N ALA A 122 19.15 5.37 -25.07
CA ALA A 122 20.02 5.55 -26.22
C ALA A 122 19.30 6.25 -27.39
N ILE A 123 18.08 5.82 -27.74
CA ILE A 123 17.27 6.43 -28.79
C ILE A 123 16.96 7.89 -28.46
N ASN A 124 16.51 8.17 -27.23
CA ASN A 124 16.15 9.54 -26.83
C ASN A 124 17.36 10.48 -26.75
N ILE A 125 18.52 9.99 -26.30
CA ILE A 125 19.77 10.76 -26.32
C ILE A 125 20.18 11.07 -27.76
N LEU A 126 20.12 10.10 -28.68
CA LEU A 126 20.41 10.32 -30.09
C LEU A 126 19.46 11.34 -30.72
N MET A 127 18.17 11.27 -30.39
CA MET A 127 17.19 12.27 -30.83
C MET A 127 17.54 13.67 -30.32
N ILE A 128 17.86 13.84 -29.04
CA ILE A 128 18.23 15.15 -28.49
C ILE A 128 19.51 15.70 -29.13
N MET A 129 20.51 14.84 -29.40
CA MET A 129 21.81 15.28 -29.90
C MET A 129 21.82 15.64 -31.40
N TYR A 130 20.99 14.99 -32.20
CA TYR A 130 21.09 15.05 -33.67
C TYR A 130 19.81 15.47 -34.36
N ALA A 131 18.72 15.72 -33.62
CA ALA A 131 17.54 16.32 -34.21
C ALA A 131 17.82 17.79 -34.53
N ASN A 132 17.95 18.12 -35.81
CA ASN A 132 18.06 19.49 -36.30
C ASN A 132 17.13 19.63 -37.50
N CYS A 133 16.34 20.70 -37.52
CA CYS A 133 15.75 21.17 -38.77
C CYS A 133 16.80 22.11 -39.35
N ASP A 134 17.42 21.75 -40.45
CA ASP A 134 18.25 22.71 -41.17
C ASP A 134 17.32 23.83 -41.65
N GLU A 135 17.58 25.06 -41.20
CA GLU A 135 17.09 26.23 -41.91
C GLU A 135 17.76 26.17 -43.28
N ASP A 136 16.97 26.04 -44.36
CA ASP A 136 17.49 26.19 -45.71
C ASP A 136 18.17 27.58 -45.78
N ASP A 137 19.49 27.60 -45.66
CA ASP A 137 20.31 28.77 -45.97
C ASP A 137 19.98 29.14 -47.41
N GLU A 138 19.18 30.20 -47.59
CA GLU A 138 18.94 30.82 -48.89
C GLU A 138 20.30 31.15 -49.48
N SER A 139 20.76 30.27 -50.37
CA SER A 139 22.01 30.38 -51.07
C SER A 139 22.12 31.75 -51.73
N THR A 140 23.24 32.42 -51.48
CA THR A 140 23.70 33.63 -52.15
C THR A 140 23.44 33.59 -53.65
N GLY A 141 22.34 34.23 -54.06
CA GLY A 141 21.97 34.52 -55.45
C GLY A 141 21.89 36.03 -55.62
N THR A 142 22.82 36.59 -56.37
CA THR A 142 22.87 37.98 -56.80
C THR A 142 21.52 38.50 -57.34
N GLY A 143 21.08 39.68 -56.89
CA GLY A 143 20.30 40.60 -57.74
C GLY A 143 18.98 41.13 -57.18
N ASP A 144 19.01 42.42 -56.89
CA ASP A 144 17.94 43.42 -56.91
C ASP A 144 16.85 43.44 -55.82
N GLY A 145 16.69 44.65 -55.28
CA GLY A 145 15.81 44.95 -54.16
C GLY A 145 14.34 44.99 -54.53
N THR A 146 13.53 44.42 -53.64
CA THR A 146 12.24 44.99 -53.21
C THR A 146 11.85 44.27 -51.93
N SER A 147 11.88 44.99 -50.81
CA SER A 147 11.55 44.49 -49.49
C SER A 147 10.03 44.32 -49.36
N SER A 148 9.53 43.10 -49.52
CA SER A 148 8.27 42.66 -48.94
C SER A 148 8.58 41.71 -47.80
N SER A 149 8.36 42.16 -46.57
CA SER A 149 8.40 41.34 -45.36
C SER A 149 7.21 40.39 -45.34
N SER A 150 7.36 39.23 -45.97
CA SER A 150 6.56 38.05 -45.66
C SER A 150 7.23 37.34 -44.50
N SER A 151 6.53 37.20 -43.39
CA SER A 151 6.88 36.29 -42.30
C SER A 151 7.07 34.89 -42.89
N SER A 152 8.32 34.46 -42.99
CA SER A 152 8.67 33.09 -43.33
C SER A 152 8.12 32.20 -42.22
N GLU A 153 6.94 31.61 -42.45
CA GLU A 153 6.56 30.42 -41.71
C GLU A 153 7.65 29.39 -41.99
N VAL A 154 8.42 29.04 -40.96
CA VAL A 154 9.33 27.88 -40.98
C VAL A 154 8.44 26.65 -41.08
N SER A 155 8.00 26.38 -42.30
CA SER A 155 7.24 25.21 -42.65
C SER A 155 8.24 24.11 -42.88
N CYS A 156 8.41 23.25 -41.87
CA CYS A 156 8.97 21.91 -42.05
C CYS A 156 7.99 21.07 -42.91
N THR A 157 7.68 21.52 -44.13
CA THR A 157 6.95 20.73 -45.13
C THR A 157 7.95 19.81 -45.79
N THR A 158 8.38 18.79 -45.04
CA THR A 158 9.26 17.80 -45.58
C THR A 158 8.41 16.80 -46.36
N GLN A 159 8.64 16.75 -47.66
CA GLN A 159 8.12 15.72 -48.57
C GLN A 159 8.58 14.30 -48.16
N TYR A 160 9.51 14.21 -47.20
CA TYR A 160 9.93 13.00 -46.51
C TYR A 160 9.82 13.18 -44.99
N GLU A 161 9.13 12.26 -44.33
CA GLU A 161 8.70 12.32 -42.93
C GLU A 161 9.83 12.29 -41.86
N TYR A 162 11.09 12.40 -42.26
CA TYR A 162 12.25 12.07 -41.41
C TYR A 162 13.44 13.05 -41.54
N ASP A 163 13.24 14.23 -42.11
CA ASP A 163 14.33 15.16 -42.47
C ASP A 163 14.95 15.93 -41.29
N TYR A 164 14.53 15.62 -40.05
CA TYR A 164 15.05 16.29 -38.86
C TYR A 164 16.32 15.62 -38.31
N MET A 165 16.86 14.58 -38.95
CA MET A 165 18.02 13.84 -38.44
C MET A 165 18.91 13.34 -39.59
N PRO A 166 20.26 13.37 -39.44
CA PRO A 166 21.17 12.80 -40.44
C PRO A 166 20.87 11.33 -40.74
N GLU A 167 20.91 10.92 -42.02
CA GLU A 167 20.49 9.58 -42.47
C GLU A 167 21.20 8.42 -41.74
N ASN A 168 22.49 8.59 -41.45
CA ASN A 168 23.29 7.62 -40.70
C ASN A 168 22.79 7.44 -39.26
N ILE A 169 22.47 8.55 -38.58
CA ILE A 169 21.95 8.53 -37.20
C ILE A 169 20.51 8.01 -37.18
N TYR A 170 19.70 8.38 -38.18
CA TYR A 170 18.34 7.85 -38.33
C TYR A 170 18.34 6.33 -38.52
N SER A 171 19.25 5.81 -39.35
CA SER A 171 19.42 4.36 -39.55
C SER A 171 19.83 3.63 -38.26
N ILE A 172 20.77 4.20 -37.50
CA ILE A 172 21.17 3.66 -36.18
C ILE A 172 20.00 3.67 -35.21
N THR A 173 19.27 4.79 -35.14
CA THR A 173 18.10 4.95 -34.26
C THR A 173 17.03 3.92 -34.59
N ARG A 174 16.79 3.65 -35.88
CA ARG A 174 15.85 2.60 -36.32
C ARG A 174 16.33 1.20 -35.96
N MET A 175 17.63 0.92 -36.05
CA MET A 175 18.21 -0.36 -35.61
C MET A 175 18.00 -0.58 -34.10
N LEU A 176 18.28 0.43 -33.27
CA LEU A 176 18.00 0.39 -31.84
C LEU A 176 16.48 0.24 -31.57
N GLY A 177 15.64 0.91 -32.38
CA GLY A 177 14.19 0.80 -32.31
C GLY A 177 13.67 -0.62 -32.59
N TRP A 178 14.28 -1.35 -33.54
CA TRP A 178 13.95 -2.76 -33.77
C TRP A 178 14.32 -3.64 -32.56
N ILE A 179 15.48 -3.39 -31.94
CA ILE A 179 15.88 -4.08 -30.71
C ILE A 179 14.86 -3.77 -29.60
N HIS A 180 14.48 -2.51 -29.44
CA HIS A 180 13.46 -2.08 -28.48
C HIS A 180 12.09 -2.73 -28.73
N LEU A 181 11.68 -2.87 -29.99
CA LEU A 181 10.42 -3.52 -30.36
C LEU A 181 10.45 -5.02 -30.00
N VAL A 182 11.56 -5.71 -30.26
CA VAL A 182 11.73 -7.12 -29.89
C VAL A 182 11.70 -7.29 -28.37
N THR A 183 12.39 -6.44 -27.61
CA THR A 183 12.34 -6.50 -26.14
C THR A 183 10.94 -6.18 -25.62
N SER A 184 10.25 -5.19 -26.20
CA SER A 184 8.85 -4.86 -25.86
C SER A 184 7.92 -6.06 -26.10
N ALA A 185 8.08 -6.77 -27.22
CA ALA A 185 7.30 -7.95 -27.54
C ALA A 185 7.57 -9.12 -26.56
N ILE A 186 8.81 -9.28 -26.09
CA ILE A 186 9.14 -10.26 -25.06
C ILE A 186 8.50 -9.89 -23.71
N LEU A 187 8.52 -8.61 -23.34
CA LEU A 187 7.92 -8.11 -22.09
C LEU A 187 6.41 -8.33 -22.05
N ILE A 188 5.68 -7.97 -23.12
CA ILE A 188 4.24 -8.20 -23.17
C ILE A 188 3.90 -9.71 -23.21
N MET A 189 4.70 -10.53 -23.90
CA MET A 189 4.50 -11.98 -23.91
C MET A 189 4.70 -12.56 -22.51
N ASN A 190 5.71 -12.10 -21.77
CA ASN A 190 5.94 -12.47 -20.37
C ASN A 190 4.71 -12.09 -19.51
N PHE A 191 4.23 -10.85 -19.62
CA PHE A 191 3.04 -10.39 -18.93
C PHE A 191 1.79 -11.24 -19.24
N ILE A 192 1.56 -11.58 -20.51
CA ILE A 192 0.42 -12.42 -20.93
C ILE A 192 0.55 -13.85 -20.38
N ILE A 193 1.75 -14.40 -20.26
CA ILE A 193 1.93 -15.78 -19.76
C ILE A 193 1.90 -15.83 -18.22
N GLY A 194 2.43 -14.81 -17.56
CA GLY A 194 2.60 -14.76 -16.11
C GLY A 194 1.41 -14.16 -15.37
N HIS A 195 0.95 -12.99 -15.80
CA HIS A 195 0.01 -12.16 -15.03
C HIS A 195 -1.43 -12.28 -15.51
N VAL A 196 -1.68 -12.35 -16.82
CA VAL A 196 -3.06 -12.44 -17.37
C VAL A 196 -3.86 -13.63 -16.81
N PRO A 197 -3.30 -14.86 -16.69
CA PRO A 197 -4.02 -15.97 -16.05
C PRO A 197 -4.34 -15.68 -14.59
N ALA A 198 -3.41 -15.07 -13.85
CA ALA A 198 -3.60 -14.71 -12.45
C ALA A 198 -4.70 -13.65 -12.28
N ILE A 199 -4.71 -12.59 -13.10
CA ILE A 199 -5.77 -11.56 -13.12
C ILE A 199 -7.13 -12.21 -13.36
N ILE A 200 -7.21 -13.11 -14.34
CA ILE A 200 -8.47 -13.79 -14.66
C ILE A 200 -8.89 -14.71 -13.51
N THR A 201 -8.02 -15.56 -12.97
CA THR A 201 -8.37 -16.50 -11.90
C THR A 201 -8.73 -15.79 -10.59
N MET A 202 -8.00 -14.73 -10.24
CA MET A 202 -8.33 -13.88 -9.10
C MET A 202 -9.66 -13.16 -9.32
N GLY A 203 -9.92 -12.62 -10.51
CA GLY A 203 -11.21 -12.03 -10.85
C GLY A 203 -12.37 -13.03 -10.75
N TRP A 204 -12.17 -14.28 -11.17
CA TRP A 204 -13.15 -15.36 -10.99
C TRP A 204 -13.42 -15.66 -9.52
N LYS A 205 -12.35 -15.74 -8.71
CA LYS A 205 -12.47 -15.99 -7.27
C LYS A 205 -13.16 -14.83 -6.56
N TRP A 206 -12.82 -13.60 -6.91
CA TRP A 206 -13.47 -12.40 -6.41
C TRP A 206 -14.97 -12.41 -6.73
N ARG A 207 -15.32 -12.71 -7.98
CA ARG A 207 -16.72 -12.86 -8.40
C ARG A 207 -17.44 -13.94 -7.58
N SER A 208 -16.84 -15.12 -7.40
CA SER A 208 -17.48 -16.19 -6.64
C SER A 208 -17.67 -15.82 -5.17
N MET A 209 -16.70 -15.13 -4.56
CA MET A 209 -16.82 -14.66 -3.17
C MET A 209 -17.97 -13.66 -2.98
N ILE A 210 -18.27 -12.83 -3.97
CA ILE A 210 -19.44 -11.93 -3.94
C ILE A 210 -20.73 -12.71 -4.15
N GLU A 211 -20.77 -13.64 -5.11
CA GLU A 211 -21.94 -14.51 -5.35
C GLU A 211 -22.29 -15.37 -4.11
N ASP A 212 -21.26 -15.85 -3.40
CA ASP A 212 -21.40 -16.63 -2.16
C ASP A 212 -21.66 -15.76 -0.92
N LYS A 213 -21.80 -14.43 -1.08
CA LYS A 213 -21.98 -13.44 0.00
C LYS A 213 -20.89 -13.46 1.09
N VAL A 214 -19.70 -13.94 0.72
CA VAL A 214 -18.50 -13.86 1.58
C VAL A 214 -18.02 -12.41 1.64
N ILE A 215 -18.07 -11.71 0.51
CA ILE A 215 -17.73 -10.28 0.39
C ILE A 215 -18.98 -9.49 0.02
N THR A 216 -19.32 -8.49 0.83
CA THR A 216 -20.42 -7.56 0.55
C THR A 216 -19.90 -6.27 -0.08
N LEU A 217 -20.51 -5.83 -1.18
CA LEU A 217 -20.17 -4.56 -1.82
C LEU A 217 -20.59 -3.39 -0.92
N LYS A 218 -19.75 -2.34 -0.85
CA LYS A 218 -19.97 -1.20 0.05
C LYS A 218 -21.21 -0.35 -0.30
N SER A 219 -21.62 -0.33 -1.57
CA SER A 219 -22.74 0.48 -2.07
C SER A 219 -23.92 -0.41 -2.52
N PRO A 220 -25.16 -0.09 -2.11
CA PRO A 220 -26.35 -0.78 -2.59
C PRO A 220 -26.55 -0.66 -4.12
N GLN A 221 -26.03 0.41 -4.73
CA GLN A 221 -26.11 0.59 -6.18
C GLN A 221 -25.15 -0.35 -6.91
N ASP A 222 -23.95 -0.54 -6.37
CA ASP A 222 -22.94 -1.45 -6.94
C ASP A 222 -23.40 -2.90 -6.85
N GLU A 223 -24.10 -3.26 -5.77
CA GLU A 223 -24.70 -4.58 -5.60
C GLU A 223 -25.75 -4.88 -6.68
N GLN A 224 -26.65 -3.92 -6.95
CA GLN A 224 -27.65 -4.06 -8.02
C GLN A 224 -27.02 -4.19 -9.42
N VAL A 225 -25.98 -3.38 -9.69
CA VAL A 225 -25.25 -3.44 -10.97
C VAL A 225 -24.51 -4.76 -11.11
N PHE A 226 -23.88 -5.24 -10.03
CA PHE A 226 -23.16 -6.51 -10.02
C PHE A 226 -24.10 -7.69 -10.22
N GLU A 227 -25.24 -7.75 -9.52
CA GLU A 227 -26.25 -8.81 -9.69
C GLU A 227 -26.80 -8.85 -11.12
N PHE A 228 -27.04 -7.68 -11.71
CA PHE A 228 -27.43 -7.59 -13.11
C PHE A 228 -26.32 -8.12 -14.02
N ALA A 229 -25.09 -7.65 -13.85
CA ALA A 229 -23.96 -8.07 -14.66
C ALA A 229 -23.65 -9.57 -14.51
N SER A 230 -23.70 -10.13 -13.32
CA SER A 230 -23.40 -11.54 -13.05
C SER A 230 -24.42 -12.48 -13.71
N LYS A 231 -25.69 -12.05 -13.77
CA LYS A 231 -26.80 -12.78 -14.39
C LYS A 231 -26.79 -12.75 -15.92
N TYR A 232 -26.40 -11.62 -16.53
CA TYR A 232 -26.52 -11.42 -17.98
C TYR A 232 -25.19 -11.47 -18.75
N LEU A 233 -24.02 -11.18 -18.13
CA LEU A 233 -22.74 -11.28 -18.84
C LEU A 233 -22.27 -12.75 -18.92
N HIS A 234 -22.00 -13.17 -20.16
CA HIS A 234 -21.34 -14.46 -20.41
C HIS A 234 -19.94 -14.51 -19.77
N ARG A 235 -19.49 -15.72 -19.46
CA ARG A 235 -18.20 -16.00 -18.80
C ARG A 235 -17.02 -15.25 -19.43
N LYS A 236 -16.97 -15.18 -20.76
CA LYS A 236 -15.89 -14.52 -21.51
C LYS A 236 -15.86 -12.99 -21.34
N LEU A 237 -17.02 -12.35 -21.19
CA LEU A 237 -17.11 -10.90 -20.99
C LEU A 237 -16.55 -10.49 -19.63
N TRP A 238 -16.78 -11.31 -18.59
CA TRP A 238 -16.15 -11.12 -17.28
C TRP A 238 -14.63 -11.21 -17.34
N SER A 239 -14.09 -12.21 -18.04
CA SER A 239 -12.63 -12.31 -18.23
C SER A 239 -12.07 -11.11 -18.99
N PHE A 240 -12.79 -10.57 -19.98
CA PHE A 240 -12.39 -9.35 -20.68
C PHE A 240 -12.46 -8.11 -19.79
N TYR A 241 -13.53 -7.96 -18.99
CA TYR A 241 -13.68 -6.88 -18.02
C TYR A 241 -12.49 -6.82 -17.04
N PHE A 242 -12.10 -7.95 -16.45
CA PHE A 242 -10.96 -7.99 -15.53
C PHE A 242 -9.64 -7.56 -16.19
N LEU A 243 -9.47 -7.81 -17.49
CA LEU A 243 -8.29 -7.35 -18.22
C LEU A 243 -8.35 -5.85 -18.55
N VAL A 244 -9.51 -5.32 -18.90
CA VAL A 244 -9.67 -3.90 -19.26
C VAL A 244 -9.56 -2.99 -18.04
N VAL A 245 -9.96 -3.45 -16.86
CA VAL A 245 -9.86 -2.68 -15.61
C VAL A 245 -8.43 -2.65 -15.08
N ASP A 246 -7.60 -3.64 -15.42
CA ASP A 246 -6.24 -3.73 -14.92
C ASP A 246 -5.30 -2.70 -15.58
N PHE A 247 -4.60 -1.92 -14.75
CA PHE A 247 -3.67 -0.87 -15.20
C PHE A 247 -2.51 -1.43 -16.04
N TRP A 248 -1.97 -2.59 -15.66
CA TRP A 248 -0.79 -3.16 -16.31
C TRP A 248 -1.09 -3.65 -17.72
N VAL A 249 -2.32 -4.08 -18.00
CA VAL A 249 -2.76 -4.43 -19.35
C VAL A 249 -2.63 -3.22 -20.29
N TRP A 250 -3.11 -2.05 -19.88
CA TRP A 250 -2.96 -0.82 -20.65
C TRP A 250 -1.51 -0.36 -20.75
N TYR A 251 -0.76 -0.44 -19.65
CA TYR A 251 0.65 -0.09 -19.62
C TYR A 251 1.45 -0.86 -20.69
N TYR A 252 1.41 -2.19 -20.66
CA TYR A 252 2.14 -3.02 -21.65
C TYR A 252 1.54 -2.92 -23.05
N GLY A 253 0.23 -2.69 -23.17
CA GLY A 253 -0.43 -2.39 -24.44
C GLY A 253 0.14 -1.14 -25.11
N PHE A 254 0.14 0.00 -24.41
CA PHE A 254 0.72 1.25 -24.90
C PHE A 254 2.23 1.14 -25.11
N PHE A 255 2.95 0.44 -24.23
CA PHE A 255 4.39 0.20 -24.38
C PHE A 255 4.71 -0.47 -25.72
N LEU A 256 3.95 -1.49 -26.12
CA LEU A 256 4.10 -2.13 -27.43
C LEU A 256 3.63 -1.23 -28.57
N THR A 257 2.47 -0.58 -28.43
CA THR A 257 1.92 0.30 -29.48
C THR A 257 2.87 1.44 -29.81
N PHE A 258 3.43 2.12 -28.82
CA PHE A 258 4.42 3.17 -29.03
C PHE A 258 5.72 2.62 -29.64
N SER A 259 6.15 1.40 -29.29
CA SER A 259 7.31 0.77 -29.95
C SER A 259 7.03 0.48 -31.43
N LEU A 260 5.82 0.02 -31.76
CA LEU A 260 5.40 -0.20 -33.15
C LEU A 260 5.36 1.12 -33.92
N MET A 261 4.75 2.17 -33.36
CA MET A 261 4.72 3.49 -33.98
C MET A 261 6.13 4.12 -34.08
N GLY A 262 7.01 3.83 -33.12
CA GLY A 262 8.42 4.22 -33.11
C GLY A 262 9.18 3.71 -34.33
N VAL A 263 8.98 2.43 -34.66
CA VAL A 263 9.66 1.77 -35.78
C VAL A 263 9.00 2.08 -37.13
N PHE A 264 7.67 2.04 -37.20
CA PHE A 264 6.94 2.09 -38.46
C PHE A 264 6.49 3.49 -38.87
N ARG A 265 6.36 4.43 -37.94
CA ARG A 265 5.85 5.79 -38.20
C ARG A 265 6.92 6.85 -37.96
N SER A 266 7.45 6.97 -36.76
CA SER A 266 8.48 7.97 -36.45
C SER A 266 9.21 7.65 -35.15
N PRO A 267 10.54 7.80 -35.07
CA PRO A 267 11.30 7.63 -33.83
C PRO A 267 10.79 8.46 -32.64
N VAL A 268 10.07 9.56 -32.87
CA VAL A 268 9.50 10.42 -31.81
C VAL A 268 8.64 9.64 -30.82
N TRP A 269 7.96 8.57 -31.26
CA TRP A 269 7.15 7.74 -30.36
C TRP A 269 7.97 7.04 -29.25
N PHE A 270 9.28 6.88 -29.42
CA PHE A 270 10.17 6.37 -28.37
C PHE A 270 10.35 7.35 -27.20
N ALA A 271 9.95 8.62 -27.35
CA ALA A 271 9.95 9.59 -26.25
C ALA A 271 8.95 9.23 -25.15
N PHE A 272 7.82 8.62 -25.50
CA PHE A 272 6.82 8.21 -24.50
C PHE A 272 7.34 7.10 -23.59
N HIS A 273 8.29 6.27 -24.05
CA HIS A 273 8.89 5.22 -23.22
C HIS A 273 9.78 5.77 -22.10
N VAL A 274 10.18 7.05 -22.12
CA VAL A 274 10.92 7.66 -21.00
C VAL A 274 10.09 7.63 -19.71
N VAL A 275 8.75 7.69 -19.82
CA VAL A 275 7.83 7.61 -18.67
C VAL A 275 7.95 6.27 -17.93
N ASP A 276 8.44 5.20 -18.56
CA ASP A 276 8.70 3.89 -17.91
C ASP A 276 9.56 4.02 -16.64
N ILE A 277 10.46 5.02 -16.57
CA ILE A 277 11.27 5.29 -15.36
C ILE A 277 10.41 5.47 -14.10
N THR A 278 9.20 6.02 -14.24
CA THR A 278 8.27 6.27 -13.14
C THR A 278 7.75 4.98 -12.50
N THR A 279 7.65 3.90 -13.29
CA THR A 279 7.22 2.58 -12.80
C THR A 279 8.36 1.80 -12.14
N ARG A 280 9.60 2.18 -12.42
CA ARG A 280 10.82 1.50 -11.91
C ARG A 280 11.34 2.11 -10.62
N VAL A 281 11.18 3.42 -10.45
CA VAL A 281 11.65 4.13 -9.27
C VAL A 281 10.47 4.37 -8.33
N ARG A 282 10.49 3.71 -7.17
CA ARG A 282 9.43 3.82 -6.15
C ARG A 282 9.07 5.27 -5.81
N VAL A 283 10.08 6.13 -5.62
CA VAL A 283 9.84 7.54 -5.27
C VAL A 283 9.05 8.28 -6.37
N LEU A 284 9.30 7.97 -7.65
CA LEU A 284 8.54 8.56 -8.76
C LEU A 284 7.12 7.99 -8.84
N LYS A 285 6.95 6.70 -8.53
CA LYS A 285 5.63 6.08 -8.41
C LYS A 285 4.79 6.75 -7.32
N ASP A 286 5.36 6.93 -6.12
CA ASP A 286 4.73 7.62 -4.99
C ASP A 286 4.27 9.04 -5.41
N VAL A 287 5.07 9.74 -6.23
CA VAL A 287 4.72 11.07 -6.77
C VAL A 287 3.52 11.01 -7.73
N PHE A 288 3.49 10.05 -8.64
CA PHE A 288 2.38 9.88 -9.59
C PHE A 288 1.07 9.47 -8.89
N GLU A 289 1.16 8.58 -7.89
CA GLU A 289 0.02 8.17 -7.06
C GLU A 289 -0.53 9.36 -6.25
N ALA A 290 0.34 10.22 -5.71
CA ALA A 290 -0.10 11.44 -5.04
C ALA A 290 -0.82 12.41 -5.98
N LEU A 291 -0.35 12.58 -7.23
CA LEU A 291 -1.02 13.42 -8.22
C LEU A 291 -2.40 12.88 -8.64
N THR A 292 -2.56 11.56 -8.66
CA THR A 292 -3.81 10.91 -9.10
C THR A 292 -4.83 10.74 -7.97
N ALA A 293 -4.42 10.75 -6.70
CA ALA A 293 -5.30 10.55 -5.55
C ALA A 293 -6.47 11.54 -5.49
N ASN A 294 -6.23 12.81 -5.78
CA ASN A 294 -7.26 13.87 -5.79
C ASN A 294 -7.52 14.43 -7.20
N ALA A 295 -7.26 13.63 -8.24
CA ALA A 295 -7.45 14.05 -9.63
C ALA A 295 -8.89 14.52 -9.92
N SER A 296 -9.89 13.94 -9.27
CA SER A 296 -11.29 14.36 -9.42
C SER A 296 -11.50 15.83 -9.00
N GLN A 297 -10.89 16.25 -7.89
CA GLN A 297 -10.97 17.62 -7.38
C GLN A 297 -10.22 18.58 -8.30
N VAL A 298 -9.03 18.19 -8.77
CA VAL A 298 -8.23 18.99 -9.72
C VAL A 298 -8.99 19.18 -11.03
N VAL A 299 -9.57 18.11 -11.59
CA VAL A 299 -10.35 18.17 -12.83
C VAL A 299 -11.61 19.03 -12.66
N ALA A 300 -12.33 18.89 -11.53
CA ALA A 300 -13.48 19.74 -11.23
C ALA A 300 -13.09 21.23 -11.13
N THR A 301 -11.94 21.53 -10.53
CA THR A 301 -11.41 22.89 -10.42
C THR A 301 -10.97 23.45 -11.77
N LEU A 302 -10.30 22.66 -12.60
CA LEU A 302 -9.97 23.03 -13.98
C LEU A 302 -11.23 23.31 -14.81
N PHE A 303 -12.28 22.52 -14.63
CA PHE A 303 -13.57 22.75 -15.28
C PHE A 303 -14.22 24.07 -14.82
N LEU A 304 -14.16 24.40 -13.54
CA LEU A 304 -14.56 25.71 -13.03
C LEU A 304 -13.74 26.85 -13.66
N GLY A 305 -12.42 26.65 -13.81
CA GLY A 305 -11.54 27.58 -14.53
C GLY A 305 -11.97 27.80 -15.97
N ILE A 306 -12.31 26.74 -16.70
CA ILE A 306 -12.83 26.82 -18.07
C ILE A 306 -14.14 27.63 -18.12
N ILE A 307 -15.04 27.43 -17.15
CA ILE A 307 -16.29 28.21 -17.06
C ILE A 307 -15.99 29.70 -16.87
N PHE A 308 -15.08 30.07 -15.98
CA PHE A 308 -14.73 31.47 -15.81
C PHE A 308 -14.04 32.04 -17.06
N CYS A 309 -13.09 31.33 -17.67
CA CYS A 309 -12.49 31.73 -18.94
C CYS A 309 -13.54 31.99 -20.02
N TYR A 310 -14.57 31.13 -20.11
CA TYR A 310 -15.70 31.34 -21.02
C TYR A 310 -16.49 32.61 -20.69
N MET A 311 -16.81 32.86 -19.41
CA MET A 311 -17.54 34.06 -18.98
C MET A 311 -16.77 35.34 -19.32
N PHE A 312 -15.46 35.37 -19.04
CA PHE A 312 -14.60 36.50 -19.38
C PHE A 312 -14.49 36.69 -20.89
N ALA A 313 -14.36 35.62 -21.68
CA ALA A 313 -14.32 35.68 -23.13
C ALA A 313 -15.62 36.24 -23.74
N VAL A 314 -16.78 35.77 -23.28
CA VAL A 314 -18.09 36.26 -23.75
C VAL A 314 -18.30 37.72 -23.38
N TYR A 315 -17.99 38.09 -22.13
CA TYR A 315 -18.12 39.47 -21.69
C TYR A 315 -17.21 40.40 -22.49
N ALA A 316 -15.93 40.02 -22.66
CA ALA A 316 -14.97 40.84 -23.36
C ALA A 316 -15.34 41.02 -24.85
N PHE A 317 -15.73 39.93 -25.51
CA PHE A 317 -16.18 39.96 -26.90
C PHE A 317 -17.48 40.77 -27.07
N GLY A 318 -18.42 40.67 -26.13
CA GLY A 318 -19.69 41.40 -26.19
C GLY A 318 -19.57 42.89 -25.85
N ALA A 319 -18.69 43.26 -24.91
CA ALA A 319 -18.55 44.63 -24.43
C ALA A 319 -17.65 45.49 -25.34
N TRP A 320 -16.51 44.94 -25.79
CA TRP A 320 -15.51 45.69 -26.57
C TRP A 320 -15.42 45.25 -28.03
N GLY A 321 -15.97 44.09 -28.39
CA GLY A 321 -15.98 43.62 -29.77
C GLY A 321 -14.65 42.97 -30.19
N TRP A 322 -14.48 42.87 -31.50
CA TRP A 322 -13.36 42.17 -32.16
C TRP A 322 -12.08 43.01 -32.13
N ASN A 323 -10.92 42.34 -32.06
CA ASN A 323 -9.56 42.91 -32.14
C ASN A 323 -9.22 44.00 -31.10
N THR A 324 -9.89 44.03 -29.95
CA THR A 324 -9.63 45.02 -28.89
C THR A 324 -8.62 44.59 -27.84
N TYR A 325 -8.33 43.30 -27.77
CA TYR A 325 -7.31 42.70 -26.93
C TYR A 325 -6.77 41.43 -27.59
N GLU A 326 -5.61 41.01 -27.13
CA GLU A 326 -4.88 39.83 -27.60
C GLU A 326 -4.20 39.11 -26.44
N PHE A 327 -3.74 37.89 -26.69
CA PHE A 327 -2.92 37.13 -25.77
C PHE A 327 -1.56 36.82 -26.42
N GLY A 328 -0.48 37.17 -25.71
CA GLY A 328 0.89 37.01 -26.22
C GLY A 328 1.22 37.93 -27.41
N ASP A 329 2.37 37.69 -28.03
CA ASP A 329 2.95 38.58 -29.05
C ASP A 329 2.47 38.25 -30.49
N GLY A 330 1.39 37.47 -30.63
CA GLY A 330 1.00 36.83 -31.89
C GLY A 330 0.39 37.75 -32.95
N GLY A 331 0.11 39.02 -32.62
CA GLY A 331 -0.37 40.03 -33.58
C GLY A 331 -1.72 39.72 -34.25
N GLY A 332 -2.42 38.69 -33.78
CA GLY A 332 -3.73 38.25 -34.28
C GLY A 332 -4.80 38.63 -33.27
N GLY A 333 -5.39 39.81 -33.43
CA GLY A 333 -6.54 40.22 -32.63
C GLY A 333 -7.68 39.20 -32.73
N ILE A 334 -8.52 39.17 -31.71
CA ILE A 334 -9.63 38.22 -31.62
C ILE A 334 -10.75 38.56 -32.62
N THR A 335 -11.00 37.67 -33.59
CA THR A 335 -12.00 37.91 -34.65
C THR A 335 -13.35 37.25 -34.40
N SER A 336 -13.37 36.17 -33.61
CA SER A 336 -14.59 35.40 -33.32
C SER A 336 -14.68 35.00 -31.85
N LEU A 337 -15.89 34.76 -31.34
CA LEU A 337 -16.07 34.28 -29.97
C LEU A 337 -15.41 32.91 -29.73
N LYS A 338 -15.37 32.04 -30.73
CA LYS A 338 -14.69 30.75 -30.66
C LYS A 338 -13.19 30.95 -30.42
N GLU A 339 -12.58 31.84 -31.21
CA GLU A 339 -11.17 32.19 -31.07
C GLU A 339 -10.89 32.87 -29.72
N ALA A 340 -11.76 33.79 -29.29
CA ALA A 340 -11.69 34.42 -27.97
C ALA A 340 -11.63 33.37 -26.86
N PHE A 341 -12.56 32.41 -26.88
CA PHE A 341 -12.62 31.35 -25.88
C PHE A 341 -11.40 30.43 -25.91
N LEU A 342 -10.93 30.03 -27.09
CA LEU A 342 -9.73 29.20 -27.23
C LEU A 342 -8.48 29.92 -26.73
N GLN A 343 -8.31 31.21 -27.03
CA GLN A 343 -7.19 32.00 -26.53
C GLN A 343 -7.25 32.16 -25.00
N HIS A 344 -8.44 32.38 -24.42
CA HIS A 344 -8.61 32.42 -22.96
C HIS A 344 -8.30 31.09 -22.26
N ILE A 345 -8.51 29.94 -22.92
CA ILE A 345 -8.13 28.64 -22.36
C ILE A 345 -6.61 28.44 -22.46
N ASP A 346 -6.01 28.73 -23.60
CA ASP A 346 -4.58 28.46 -23.84
C ASP A 346 -3.66 29.40 -23.03
N TYR A 347 -3.95 30.70 -23.07
CA TYR A 347 -3.12 31.73 -22.45
C TYR A 347 -3.66 32.22 -21.11
N GLY A 348 -4.95 32.07 -20.82
CA GLY A 348 -5.59 32.75 -19.69
C GLY A 348 -5.08 32.34 -18.30
N LEU A 349 -4.68 31.07 -18.15
CA LEU A 349 -4.02 30.60 -16.92
C LEU A 349 -2.54 31.03 -16.83
N ARG A 350 -1.94 31.51 -17.93
CA ARG A 350 -0.55 31.96 -18.00
C ARG A 350 -0.42 33.48 -17.80
N GLY A 351 -1.40 34.26 -18.25
CA GLY A 351 -1.35 35.72 -18.18
C GLY A 351 -2.68 36.41 -18.51
N PRO A 352 -2.85 37.67 -18.08
CA PRO A 352 -4.02 38.47 -18.44
C PRO A 352 -3.96 38.88 -19.93
N PRO A 353 -5.10 39.24 -20.54
CA PRO A 353 -5.11 39.77 -21.90
C PRO A 353 -4.39 41.12 -21.98
N ALA A 354 -3.76 41.38 -23.11
CA ALA A 354 -3.15 42.65 -23.45
C ALA A 354 -4.10 43.47 -24.33
N TRP A 355 -4.39 44.70 -23.94
CA TRP A 355 -5.24 45.59 -24.74
C TRP A 355 -4.46 46.13 -25.93
N THR A 356 -5.08 46.10 -27.11
CA THR A 356 -4.51 46.64 -28.36
C THR A 356 -4.85 48.13 -28.56
N VAL A 357 -5.61 48.72 -27.64
CA VAL A 357 -6.08 50.11 -27.70
C VAL A 357 -5.21 51.04 -26.84
N ASP A 358 -4.88 52.22 -27.38
CA ASP A 358 -3.97 53.19 -26.73
C ASP A 358 -4.55 53.85 -25.47
N VAL A 359 -5.88 53.78 -25.27
CA VAL A 359 -6.57 54.39 -24.12
C VAL A 359 -7.27 53.32 -23.30
N THR A 360 -6.68 52.97 -22.17
CA THR A 360 -7.32 52.10 -21.19
C THR A 360 -8.35 52.87 -20.39
N THR A 361 -9.54 52.28 -20.31
CA THR A 361 -10.65 52.85 -19.56
C THR A 361 -10.75 52.21 -18.17
N PRO A 362 -11.38 52.86 -17.17
CA PRO A 362 -11.51 52.27 -15.84
C PRO A 362 -12.20 50.89 -15.82
N HIS A 363 -13.10 50.63 -16.79
CA HIS A 363 -13.78 49.34 -16.91
C HIS A 363 -12.87 48.24 -17.47
N MET A 364 -11.93 48.56 -18.37
CA MET A 364 -10.88 47.63 -18.83
C MET A 364 -9.92 47.29 -17.68
N TYR A 365 -9.49 48.29 -16.90
CA TYR A 365 -8.65 48.04 -15.72
C TYR A 365 -9.34 47.12 -14.70
N LEU A 366 -10.62 47.35 -14.43
CA LEU A 366 -11.39 46.48 -13.53
C LEU A 366 -11.49 45.04 -14.07
N PHE A 367 -11.65 44.89 -15.38
CA PHE A 367 -11.64 43.58 -16.03
C PHE A 367 -10.29 42.87 -15.84
N ASP A 368 -9.16 43.53 -16.13
CA ASP A 368 -7.82 42.95 -15.95
C ASP A 368 -7.55 42.57 -14.49
N PHE A 369 -7.95 43.45 -13.57
CA PHE A 369 -7.82 43.20 -12.13
C PHE A 369 -8.62 41.97 -11.71
N LEU A 370 -9.88 41.87 -12.10
CA LEU A 370 -10.72 40.72 -11.78
C LEU A 370 -10.22 39.44 -12.46
N TYR A 371 -9.74 39.55 -13.70
CA TYR A 371 -9.16 38.44 -14.44
C TYR A 371 -7.92 37.89 -13.74
N ASN A 372 -6.98 38.78 -13.40
CA ASN A 372 -5.75 38.42 -12.70
C ASN A 372 -6.06 37.82 -11.32
N MET A 373 -6.97 38.43 -10.56
CA MET A 373 -7.33 37.94 -9.23
C MET A 373 -7.99 36.55 -9.31
N LEU A 374 -9.01 36.37 -10.15
CA LEU A 374 -9.81 35.15 -10.17
C LEU A 374 -9.14 33.99 -10.92
N ILE A 375 -8.60 34.24 -12.12
CA ILE A 375 -8.08 33.19 -13.01
C ILE A 375 -6.62 32.88 -12.72
N ILE A 376 -5.80 33.88 -12.42
CA ILE A 376 -4.36 33.66 -12.27
C ILE A 376 -4.03 33.41 -10.81
N LEU A 377 -4.36 34.35 -9.92
CA LEU A 377 -3.98 34.22 -8.51
C LEU A 377 -4.80 33.14 -7.79
N ILE A 378 -6.12 33.25 -7.80
CA ILE A 378 -6.98 32.36 -7.02
C ILE A 378 -7.04 30.95 -7.63
N MET A 379 -7.35 30.82 -8.93
CA MET A 379 -7.50 29.48 -9.54
C MET A 379 -6.21 28.66 -9.49
N VAL A 380 -5.05 29.25 -9.86
CA VAL A 380 -3.76 28.54 -9.81
C VAL A 380 -3.37 28.23 -8.36
N ALA A 381 -3.64 29.12 -7.41
CA ALA A 381 -3.39 28.84 -5.99
C ALA A 381 -4.27 27.71 -5.45
N ILE A 382 -5.53 27.60 -5.87
CA ILE A 382 -6.41 26.49 -5.48
C ILE A 382 -5.88 25.17 -6.07
N ILE A 383 -5.55 25.14 -7.36
CA ILE A 383 -5.05 23.92 -8.03
C ILE A 383 -3.75 23.45 -7.38
N THR A 384 -2.79 24.35 -7.19
CA THR A 384 -1.52 24.03 -6.52
C THR A 384 -1.71 23.68 -5.05
N GLY A 385 -2.65 24.34 -4.36
CA GLY A 385 -3.05 24.03 -2.98
C GLY A 385 -3.57 22.60 -2.83
N ILE A 386 -4.51 22.17 -3.67
CA ILE A 386 -5.03 20.79 -3.68
C ILE A 386 -3.88 19.78 -3.85
N ILE A 387 -2.94 20.05 -4.76
CA ILE A 387 -1.80 19.17 -5.01
C ILE A 387 -0.88 19.13 -3.78
N ILE A 388 -0.55 20.28 -3.19
CA ILE A 388 0.31 20.37 -1.99
C ILE A 388 -0.31 19.64 -0.81
N ASP A 389 -1.60 19.85 -0.56
CA ASP A 389 -2.33 19.19 0.53
C ASP A 389 -2.31 17.66 0.33
N THR A 390 -2.53 17.20 -0.91
CA THR A 390 -2.45 15.76 -1.23
C THR A 390 -1.07 15.18 -0.95
N PHE A 391 0.00 15.90 -1.26
CA PHE A 391 1.38 15.47 -0.94
C PHE A 391 1.66 15.47 0.56
N ALA A 392 1.09 16.43 1.30
CA ALA A 392 1.21 16.48 2.76
C ALA A 392 0.49 15.29 3.40
N ASP A 393 -0.75 15.01 2.97
CA ASP A 393 -1.56 13.89 3.44
C ASP A 393 -0.88 12.55 3.17
N LYS A 394 -0.40 12.33 1.95
CA LYS A 394 0.33 11.10 1.58
C LYS A 394 1.61 10.89 2.39
N ARG A 395 2.26 11.98 2.80
CA ARG A 395 3.44 11.90 3.68
C ARG A 395 3.05 11.58 5.12
N SER A 396 1.99 12.19 5.65
CA SER A 396 1.48 11.89 6.99
C SER A 396 1.04 10.44 7.08
N GLU A 397 0.21 9.98 6.14
CA GLU A 397 -0.28 8.59 6.06
C GLU A 397 0.89 7.59 6.07
N LYS A 398 1.92 7.83 5.27
CA LYS A 398 3.12 6.98 5.23
C LYS A 398 3.88 6.98 6.56
N ASN A 399 4.01 8.13 7.22
CA ASN A 399 4.65 8.22 8.53
C ASN A 399 3.84 7.49 9.61
N ASP A 400 2.52 7.64 9.60
CA ASP A 400 1.60 6.98 10.56
C ASP A 400 1.67 5.46 10.41
N ILE A 401 1.70 4.96 9.16
CA ILE A 401 1.90 3.52 8.87
C ILE A 401 3.25 3.04 9.39
N GLU A 402 4.34 3.80 9.15
CA GLU A 402 5.67 3.43 9.63
C GLU A 402 5.77 3.44 11.17
N GLU A 403 5.03 4.32 11.84
CA GLU A 403 4.94 4.37 13.30
C GLU A 403 4.15 3.17 13.85
N ASP A 404 3.00 2.83 13.27
CA ASP A 404 2.21 1.65 13.65
C ASP A 404 3.02 0.35 13.46
N ILE A 405 3.75 0.21 12.35
CA ILE A 405 4.63 -0.96 12.11
C ILE A 405 5.73 -1.08 13.18
N LYS A 406 6.25 0.04 13.69
CA LYS A 406 7.33 0.03 14.70
C LYS A 406 6.78 -0.22 16.11
N ASN A 407 5.61 0.32 16.43
CA ASN A 407 5.13 0.43 17.81
C ASN A 407 3.94 -0.47 18.15
N VAL A 408 3.28 -1.10 17.17
CA VAL A 408 2.11 -1.95 17.40
C VAL A 408 2.32 -3.31 16.74
N CYS A 409 2.08 -4.39 17.48
CA CYS A 409 2.14 -5.73 16.92
C CYS A 409 1.00 -5.92 15.91
N PHE A 410 1.33 -6.33 14.68
CA PHE A 410 0.35 -6.45 13.60
C PHE A 410 -0.78 -7.47 13.91
N ILE A 411 -0.45 -8.56 14.60
CA ILE A 411 -1.39 -9.67 14.84
C ILE A 411 -2.30 -9.43 16.04
N CYS A 412 -1.73 -9.12 17.22
CA CYS A 412 -2.55 -8.88 18.41
C CYS A 412 -2.98 -7.42 18.60
N SER A 413 -2.46 -6.48 17.80
CA SER A 413 -2.74 -5.05 17.93
C SER A 413 -2.42 -4.46 19.31
N LEU A 414 -1.46 -5.05 20.02
CA LEU A 414 -0.94 -4.54 21.29
C LEU A 414 0.26 -3.63 21.04
N ASN A 415 0.32 -2.52 21.79
CA ASN A 415 1.40 -1.55 21.70
C ASN A 415 2.67 -2.06 22.40
N ARG A 416 3.83 -1.74 21.83
CA ARG A 416 5.18 -1.95 22.36
C ARG A 416 5.29 -1.55 23.83
N ASP A 417 4.67 -0.45 24.24
CA ASP A 417 4.66 0.05 25.63
C ASP A 417 4.17 -1.01 26.64
N LEU A 418 3.22 -1.86 26.26
CA LEU A 418 2.70 -2.91 27.13
C LEU A 418 3.76 -4.00 27.39
N PHE A 419 4.50 -4.36 26.35
CA PHE A 419 5.57 -5.35 26.44
C PHE A 419 6.77 -4.80 27.22
N ASP A 420 7.11 -3.54 26.99
CA ASP A 420 8.18 -2.86 27.72
C ASP A 420 7.89 -2.78 29.22
N ARG A 421 6.64 -2.52 29.62
CA ARG A 421 6.21 -2.55 31.03
C ARG A 421 6.39 -3.93 31.68
N LYS A 422 6.08 -4.99 30.95
CA LYS A 422 6.27 -6.39 31.38
C LYS A 422 7.67 -6.93 31.12
N ARG A 423 8.61 -6.08 30.65
CA ARG A 423 10.01 -6.45 30.33
C ARG A 423 10.13 -7.59 29.30
N ILE A 424 9.15 -7.71 28.41
CA ILE A 424 9.18 -8.66 27.30
C ILE A 424 9.75 -7.94 26.07
N PRO A 425 10.80 -8.46 25.42
CA PRO A 425 11.35 -7.84 24.21
C PRO A 425 10.33 -7.86 23.06
N PHE A 426 9.82 -6.69 22.69
CA PHE A 426 8.80 -6.54 21.64
C PHE A 426 9.23 -7.13 20.28
N ASN A 427 10.50 -6.97 19.91
CA ASN A 427 11.01 -7.50 18.64
C ASN A 427 10.99 -9.04 18.62
N ASP A 428 11.24 -9.70 19.76
CA ASP A 428 11.19 -11.16 19.82
C ASP A 428 9.74 -11.65 19.75
N HIS A 429 8.82 -10.93 20.39
CA HIS A 429 7.38 -11.17 20.25
C HIS A 429 6.93 -11.09 18.79
N VAL A 430 7.27 -10.01 18.08
CA VAL A 430 6.87 -9.83 16.67
C VAL A 430 7.55 -10.85 15.73
N ASN A 431 8.82 -11.22 15.98
CA ASN A 431 9.55 -12.09 15.07
C ASN A 431 9.31 -13.59 15.31
N ASN A 432 9.08 -14.01 16.55
CA ASN A 432 8.99 -15.42 16.92
C ASN A 432 7.57 -15.87 17.28
N ASP A 433 6.83 -15.05 18.03
CA ASP A 433 5.47 -15.39 18.47
C ASP A 433 4.43 -15.00 17.42
N HIS A 434 4.44 -13.72 17.01
CA HIS A 434 3.45 -13.08 16.14
C HIS A 434 4.07 -12.68 14.79
N ASN A 435 4.88 -13.56 14.23
CA ASN A 435 5.43 -13.37 12.89
C ASN A 435 4.30 -13.36 11.86
N VAL A 436 4.08 -12.19 11.24
CA VAL A 436 3.00 -11.98 10.27
C VAL A 436 3.06 -12.98 9.12
N TRP A 437 4.27 -13.28 8.63
CA TRP A 437 4.46 -14.17 7.49
C TRP A 437 4.17 -15.63 7.80
N ASN A 438 4.36 -16.04 9.06
CA ASN A 438 4.02 -17.41 9.46
C ASN A 438 2.54 -17.71 9.27
N TYR A 439 1.64 -16.74 9.38
CA TYR A 439 0.21 -16.96 9.10
C TYR A 439 -0.06 -17.25 7.62
N VAL A 440 0.66 -16.58 6.71
CA VAL A 440 0.59 -16.87 5.26
C VAL A 440 1.16 -18.25 4.95
N TYR A 441 2.30 -18.58 5.55
CA TYR A 441 2.94 -19.89 5.36
C TYR A 441 2.11 -21.03 5.95
N TYR A 442 1.48 -20.80 7.10
CA TYR A 442 0.59 -21.75 7.75
C TYR A 442 -0.64 -22.03 6.89
N ARG A 443 -1.21 -20.99 6.26
CA ARG A 443 -2.26 -21.17 5.25
C ARG A 443 -1.81 -22.09 4.11
N MET A 444 -0.65 -21.81 3.51
CA MET A 444 -0.12 -22.62 2.40
C MET A 444 0.14 -24.06 2.86
N TYR A 445 0.64 -24.25 4.08
CA TYR A 445 0.82 -25.56 4.70
C TYR A 445 -0.50 -26.33 4.83
N LEU A 446 -1.56 -25.68 5.31
CA LEU A 446 -2.90 -26.28 5.44
C LEU A 446 -3.51 -26.61 4.06
N GLU A 447 -3.22 -25.83 3.03
CA GLU A 447 -3.68 -26.05 1.66
C GLU A 447 -2.97 -27.26 1.00
N ASP A 448 -1.68 -27.43 1.23
CA ASP A 448 -0.86 -28.54 0.68
C ASP A 448 -1.10 -29.87 1.40
N LYS A 449 -1.37 -29.83 2.72
CA LYS A 449 -1.58 -31.04 3.53
C LYS A 449 -2.88 -31.77 3.15
N PRO A 450 -2.85 -33.10 2.94
CA PRO A 450 -4.03 -33.87 2.56
C PRO A 450 -5.09 -33.84 3.66
N SER A 451 -6.37 -33.77 3.25
CA SER A 451 -7.50 -33.57 4.18
C SER A 451 -7.67 -34.70 5.20
N SER A 452 -7.13 -35.90 4.93
CA SER A 452 -7.13 -37.05 5.84
C SER A 452 -6.11 -36.93 6.99
N GLU A 453 -5.10 -36.08 6.85
CA GLU A 453 -4.01 -35.92 7.83
C GLU A 453 -4.15 -34.65 8.67
N LEU A 454 -5.18 -33.83 8.41
CA LEU A 454 -5.49 -32.64 9.19
C LEU A 454 -5.97 -33.06 10.59
N THR A 455 -5.32 -32.52 11.61
CA THR A 455 -5.82 -32.59 12.99
C THR A 455 -7.13 -31.82 13.12
N ALA A 456 -7.89 -32.07 14.19
CA ALA A 456 -9.14 -31.35 14.43
C ALA A 456 -8.95 -29.82 14.48
N VAL A 457 -7.87 -29.36 15.12
CA VAL A 457 -7.52 -27.95 15.23
C VAL A 457 -7.15 -27.36 13.86
N GLU A 458 -6.29 -28.05 13.09
CA GLU A 458 -5.92 -27.62 11.75
C GLU A 458 -7.13 -27.54 10.81
N LYS A 459 -8.05 -28.51 10.90
CA LYS A 459 -9.29 -28.51 10.12
C LYS A 459 -10.17 -27.31 10.46
N GLN A 460 -10.34 -27.02 11.75
CA GLN A 460 -11.10 -25.85 12.21
C GLN A 460 -10.49 -24.54 11.71
N LEU A 461 -9.16 -24.38 11.82
CA LEU A 461 -8.47 -23.18 11.34
C LEU A 461 -8.54 -23.05 9.83
N LYS A 462 -8.37 -24.15 9.09
CA LYS A 462 -8.53 -24.17 7.63
C LYS A 462 -9.92 -23.70 7.22
N GLU A 463 -10.97 -24.16 7.89
CA GLU A 463 -12.34 -23.72 7.63
C GLU A 463 -12.56 -22.22 7.93
N LYS A 464 -12.03 -21.70 9.06
CA LYS A 464 -12.10 -20.27 9.39
C LYS A 464 -11.37 -19.40 8.37
N MET A 465 -10.15 -19.78 7.98
CA MET A 465 -9.36 -19.06 6.97
C MET A 465 -10.03 -19.07 5.58
N HIS A 466 -10.71 -20.15 5.21
CA HIS A 466 -11.47 -20.21 3.94
C HIS A 466 -12.73 -19.34 3.95
N LYS A 467 -13.37 -19.17 5.11
CA LYS A 467 -14.56 -18.32 5.29
C LYS A 467 -14.22 -16.84 5.53
N GLN A 468 -12.94 -16.49 5.54
CA GLN A 468 -12.44 -15.17 5.96
C GLN A 468 -12.94 -14.75 7.36
N ASP A 469 -13.05 -15.73 8.26
CA ASP A 469 -13.34 -15.46 9.66
C ASP A 469 -12.05 -15.12 10.40
N ILE A 470 -11.90 -13.87 10.83
CA ILE A 470 -10.74 -13.38 11.60
C ILE A 470 -10.76 -13.82 13.06
N GLY A 471 -11.81 -14.49 13.55
CA GLY A 471 -11.99 -14.85 14.96
C GLY A 471 -10.95 -15.83 15.52
N PHE A 472 -10.09 -16.41 14.69
CA PHE A 472 -8.95 -17.21 15.17
C PHE A 472 -7.72 -16.36 15.52
N PHE A 473 -7.64 -15.10 15.10
CA PHE A 473 -6.50 -14.25 15.45
C PHE A 473 -6.54 -13.86 16.94
N PRO A 474 -5.40 -13.82 17.63
CA PRO A 474 -5.34 -13.46 19.05
C PRO A 474 -5.40 -11.93 19.24
N ILE A 475 -6.49 -11.30 18.82
CA ILE A 475 -6.69 -9.84 18.96
C ILE A 475 -6.66 -9.46 20.45
N LYS A 476 -5.81 -8.50 20.79
CA LYS A 476 -5.56 -8.01 22.17
C LYS A 476 -5.10 -9.09 23.15
N LYS A 477 -4.59 -10.22 22.64
CA LYS A 477 -4.11 -11.35 23.45
C LYS A 477 -2.73 -11.81 22.95
N ALA A 478 -1.89 -12.27 23.85
CA ALA A 478 -0.65 -12.95 23.51
C ALA A 478 -0.33 -13.97 24.60
N LEU A 479 0.16 -15.15 24.21
CA LEU A 479 0.43 -16.23 25.16
C LEU A 479 1.50 -15.82 26.19
N VAL A 480 2.51 -15.07 25.75
CA VAL A 480 3.59 -14.58 26.62
C VAL A 480 3.06 -13.64 27.72
N LEU A 481 2.03 -12.84 27.42
CA LEU A 481 1.44 -11.93 28.39
C LEU A 481 0.55 -12.66 29.39
N GLN A 482 -0.19 -13.68 28.94
CA GLN A 482 -0.99 -14.53 29.82
C GLN A 482 -0.11 -15.30 30.81
N ARG A 483 1.02 -15.85 30.35
CA ARG A 483 1.96 -16.55 31.24
C ARG A 483 2.53 -15.66 32.34
N GLU A 484 2.80 -14.39 32.04
CA GLU A 484 3.24 -13.43 33.07
C GLU A 484 2.10 -13.09 34.04
N ASP A 485 0.88 -12.88 33.55
CA ASP A 485 -0.28 -12.61 34.42
C ASP A 485 -0.59 -13.80 35.33
N ASP A 486 -0.63 -15.02 34.78
CA ASP A 486 -0.84 -16.26 35.53
C ASP A 486 0.28 -16.47 36.57
N GLY A 487 1.53 -16.14 36.20
CA GLY A 487 2.68 -16.23 37.10
C GLY A 487 2.63 -15.20 38.24
N GLU A 488 2.12 -13.99 38.00
CA GLU A 488 1.87 -12.99 39.06
C GLU A 488 0.72 -13.43 39.97
N GLU A 489 -0.37 -13.96 39.41
CA GLU A 489 -1.49 -14.52 40.18
C GLU A 489 -1.05 -15.67 41.08
N ASP A 490 -0.26 -16.62 40.56
CA ASP A 490 0.27 -17.74 41.34
C ASP A 490 1.18 -17.25 42.49
N ARG A 491 2.08 -16.28 42.22
CA ARG A 491 2.96 -15.70 43.25
C ARG A 491 2.17 -14.97 44.34
N THR A 492 1.14 -14.22 43.95
CA THR A 492 0.30 -13.51 44.92
C THR A 492 -0.55 -14.48 45.74
N ALA A 493 -1.09 -15.54 45.13
CA ALA A 493 -1.81 -16.60 45.83
C ALA A 493 -0.91 -17.35 46.82
N GLU A 494 0.34 -17.65 46.45
CA GLU A 494 1.32 -18.27 47.33
C GLU A 494 1.66 -17.38 48.53
N MET A 495 1.90 -16.09 48.32
CA MET A 495 2.16 -15.11 49.38
C MET A 495 0.96 -14.96 50.33
N VAL A 496 -0.26 -14.94 49.81
CA VAL A 496 -1.48 -14.90 50.64
C VAL A 496 -1.62 -16.17 51.47
N ALA A 497 -1.34 -17.35 50.89
CA ALA A 497 -1.38 -18.61 51.61
C ALA A 497 -0.32 -18.68 52.72
N GLU A 498 0.86 -18.08 52.53
CA GLU A 498 1.89 -17.94 53.55
C GLU A 498 1.44 -17.02 54.70
N VAL A 499 0.94 -15.82 54.40
CA VAL A 499 0.43 -14.89 55.41
C VAL A 499 -0.73 -15.49 56.20
N GLN A 500 -1.59 -16.28 55.56
CA GLN A 500 -2.68 -16.99 56.26
C GLN A 500 -2.15 -18.05 57.24
N ARG A 501 -1.09 -18.78 56.87
CA ARG A 501 -0.43 -19.75 57.77
C ARG A 501 0.19 -19.05 58.98
N ASP A 502 0.87 -17.93 58.76
CA ASP A 502 1.48 -17.14 59.83
C ASP A 502 0.42 -16.55 60.77
N LEU A 503 -0.69 -16.04 60.24
CA LEU A 503 -1.82 -15.56 61.05
C LEU A 503 -2.47 -16.66 61.89
N GLN A 504 -2.59 -17.88 61.36
CA GLN A 504 -3.08 -19.02 62.12
C GLN A 504 -2.13 -19.38 63.26
N ALA A 505 -0.82 -19.43 62.99
CA ALA A 505 0.18 -19.70 64.02
C ALA A 505 0.18 -18.64 65.13
N VAL A 506 0.09 -17.34 64.80
CA VAL A 506 -0.01 -16.26 65.78
C VAL A 506 -1.30 -16.37 66.60
N ARG A 507 -2.42 -16.75 65.98
CA ARG A 507 -3.69 -16.95 66.69
C ARG A 507 -3.60 -18.10 67.70
N GLU A 508 -2.95 -19.20 67.32
CA GLU A 508 -2.72 -20.35 68.20
C GLU A 508 -1.77 -20.00 69.35
N ASP A 509 -0.67 -19.28 69.07
CA ASP A 509 0.27 -18.81 70.09
C ASP A 509 -0.40 -17.85 71.09
N LEU A 510 -1.16 -16.86 70.59
CA LEU A 510 -1.92 -15.94 71.45
C LEU A 510 -3.00 -16.67 72.26
N GLY A 511 -3.63 -17.70 71.67
CA GLY A 511 -4.57 -18.57 72.36
C GLY A 511 -3.91 -19.31 73.53
N SER A 512 -2.71 -19.86 73.31
CA SER A 512 -1.96 -20.56 74.36
C SER A 512 -1.50 -19.63 75.48
N GLN A 513 -1.01 -18.43 75.15
CA GLN A 513 -0.64 -17.41 76.14
C GLN A 513 -1.85 -16.94 76.96
N LEU A 514 -3.02 -16.81 76.34
CA LEU A 514 -4.27 -16.48 77.04
C LEU A 514 -4.70 -17.59 78.01
N GLU A 515 -4.61 -18.86 77.61
CA GLU A 515 -4.90 -19.98 78.51
C GLU A 515 -3.94 -20.04 79.69
N GLU A 516 -2.65 -19.80 79.46
CA GLU A 516 -1.64 -19.74 80.51
C GLU A 516 -1.92 -18.57 81.49
N LEU A 517 -2.29 -17.40 80.96
CA LEU A 517 -2.69 -16.24 81.76
C LEU A 517 -3.95 -16.54 82.60
N PHE A 518 -4.98 -17.15 82.00
CA PHE A 518 -6.18 -17.56 82.73
C PHE A 518 -5.88 -18.62 83.80
N GLY A 519 -4.95 -19.53 83.52
CA GLY A 519 -4.43 -20.50 84.48
C GLY A 519 -3.80 -19.82 85.70
N LEU A 520 -2.89 -18.86 85.46
CA LEU A 520 -2.25 -18.04 86.50
C LEU A 520 -3.26 -17.24 87.33
N VAL A 521 -4.22 -16.57 86.69
CA VAL A 521 -5.28 -15.82 87.39
C VAL A 521 -6.10 -16.75 88.29
N ARG A 522 -6.43 -17.96 87.83
CA ARG A 522 -7.18 -18.95 88.60
C ARG A 522 -6.36 -19.47 89.79
N GLN A 523 -5.05 -19.60 89.63
CA GLN A 523 -4.13 -19.99 90.69
C GLN A 523 -4.05 -18.90 91.79
N ILE A 524 -3.96 -17.63 91.39
CA ILE A 524 -4.00 -16.49 92.31
C ILE A 524 -5.34 -16.43 93.08
N GLN A 525 -6.48 -16.69 92.42
CA GLN A 525 -7.78 -16.75 93.10
C GLN A 525 -7.87 -17.89 94.12
N ASN A 526 -7.29 -19.04 93.82
CA ASN A 526 -7.26 -20.18 94.74
C ASN A 526 -6.29 -19.97 95.92
N ASP A 527 -5.14 -19.35 95.69
CA ASP A 527 -4.17 -19.02 96.75
C ASP A 527 -4.70 -17.90 97.66
N GLY A 528 -5.46 -16.95 97.11
CA GLY A 528 -6.22 -15.95 97.88
C GLY A 528 -7.30 -16.57 98.77
N ALA A 529 -7.90 -17.71 98.37
CA ALA A 529 -8.86 -18.45 99.19
C ALA A 529 -8.19 -19.36 100.24
N ALA A 530 -6.98 -19.85 99.98
CA ALA A 530 -6.22 -20.71 100.91
C ALA A 530 -5.48 -19.92 102.02
N GLY A 531 -5.23 -18.63 101.83
CA GLY A 531 -4.63 -17.74 102.84
C GLY A 531 -5.58 -17.29 103.96
N GLY A 532 -6.88 -17.57 103.87
CA GLY A 532 -7.88 -17.09 104.84
C GLY A 532 -8.15 -17.97 106.06
N ASN A 533 -7.49 -19.13 106.20
CA ASN A 533 -7.88 -20.13 107.21
C ASN A 533 -6.70 -20.72 108.01
N ARG A 534 -5.73 -19.89 108.38
CA ARG A 534 -4.70 -20.21 109.38
C ARG A 534 -4.44 -19.01 110.27
N GLY A 535 -5.27 -18.87 111.29
CA GLY A 535 -5.06 -17.91 112.37
C GLY A 535 -6.26 -17.81 113.28
N GLU A 536 -6.52 -18.87 114.07
CA GLU A 536 -7.03 -18.76 115.44
C GLU A 536 -7.17 -20.16 116.08
N ALA A 537 -6.14 -20.51 116.87
CA ALA A 537 -6.25 -21.43 118.00
C ALA A 537 -5.24 -20.97 119.07
N SER A 538 -5.69 -20.99 120.34
CA SER A 538 -5.03 -20.60 121.61
C SER A 538 -5.03 -19.09 121.92
N GLY A 539 -5.50 -18.55 123.06
CA GLY A 539 -5.93 -19.10 124.35
C GLY A 539 -5.43 -18.17 125.48
N GLU A 540 -6.29 -17.89 126.49
CA GLU A 540 -6.10 -17.03 127.69
C GLU A 540 -6.29 -15.50 127.57
#